data_AF-A0A5M6IK68-F1
#
_entry.id   AF-A0A5M6IK68-F1
#
_cell.length_a   1.000
_cell.length_b   1.000
_cell.length_c   1.000
_cell.angle_alpha   90.00
_cell.angle_beta   90.00
_cell.angle_gamma   90.00
#
_symmetry.space_group_name_H-M   'P 1'
#
loop_
_entity.id
_entity.type
_entity.pdbx_description
1 polymer ?
#
loop_
_entity_poly.entity_id
_entity_poly.type
_entity_poly.pdbx_seq_one_letter_code
_entity_poly.pdbx_strand_id
1 'polypeptide(L)'
;MTKSLEPAHTPAEADAGSRRQPSRIGAVWVGAHFDPAVKRALRMLAAAQDTTVQALLARAINDLLEHHGHGRPADEAVRPRGGAARAIKKGAP
;
A
#
# COMPACT_ATOMS: atom_id res chain seq x y z
N MET A 1 -7.30 -17.71 45.89
CA MET A 1 -7.22 -16.23 45.89
C MET A 1 -6.06 -15.89 44.96
N THR A 2 -6.12 -15.19 43.84
CA THR A 2 -7.05 -14.30 43.12
C THR A 2 -6.40 -14.16 41.73
N LYS A 3 -7.09 -14.50 40.63
CA LYS A 3 -7.73 -13.56 39.70
C LYS A 3 -6.76 -12.59 39.00
N SER A 4 -6.65 -12.80 37.68
CA SER A 4 -6.57 -11.85 36.56
C SER A 4 -5.61 -10.65 36.65
N LEU A 5 -4.95 -10.33 35.53
CA LEU A 5 -5.28 -9.16 34.70
C LEU A 5 -4.27 -9.03 33.54
N GLU A 6 -4.73 -9.26 32.31
CA GLU A 6 -4.25 -8.47 31.15
C GLU A 6 -5.00 -7.10 31.13
N PRO A 7 -4.71 -6.19 30.19
CA PRO A 7 -3.96 -4.97 30.39
C PRO A 7 -4.89 -3.75 30.42
N ALA A 8 -4.46 -2.64 31.01
CA ALA A 8 -5.22 -1.39 30.96
C ALA A 8 -4.31 -0.20 30.71
N HIS A 9 -4.09 0.09 29.43
CA HIS A 9 -3.79 1.47 29.01
C HIS A 9 -4.60 1.80 27.76
N THR A 10 -5.78 2.36 27.99
CA THR A 10 -6.34 3.41 27.14
C THR A 10 -7.08 4.37 28.07
N PRO A 11 -6.77 5.67 28.01
CA PRO A 11 -7.64 6.62 27.28
C PRO A 11 -6.80 7.45 26.29
N ALA A 12 -7.25 7.66 25.05
CA ALA A 12 -7.98 8.86 24.60
C ALA A 12 -7.18 10.16 24.82
N GLU A 13 -7.02 11.14 23.92
CA GLU A 13 -7.50 11.43 22.57
C GLU A 13 -6.95 12.84 22.28
N ALA A 14 -6.09 13.01 21.27
CA ALA A 14 -5.72 14.32 20.71
C ALA A 14 -4.92 14.13 19.41
N ASP A 15 -5.62 13.99 18.29
CA ASP A 15 -5.32 14.88 17.16
C ASP A 15 -6.60 15.04 16.33
N ALA A 16 -7.23 16.18 16.54
CA ALA A 16 -8.43 16.60 15.86
C ALA A 16 -8.16 16.79 14.36
N GLY A 17 -9.01 16.20 13.52
CA GLY A 17 -9.23 16.73 12.17
C GLY A 17 -8.35 16.22 11.03
N SER A 18 -7.51 15.20 11.21
CA SER A 18 -7.00 14.47 10.04
C SER A 18 -8.09 13.52 9.56
N ARG A 19 -8.85 13.96 8.56
CA ARG A 19 -9.66 13.05 7.72
C ARG A 19 -8.68 12.10 7.03
N ARG A 20 -8.17 11.10 7.76
CA ARG A 20 -7.30 10.04 7.24
C ARG A 20 -8.02 9.54 6.01
N GLN A 21 -7.41 9.75 4.85
CA GLN A 21 -8.02 9.29 3.62
C GLN A 21 -8.33 7.80 3.81
N PRO A 22 -9.55 7.34 3.50
CA PRO A 22 -9.95 5.95 3.74
C PRO A 22 -8.94 4.96 3.16
N SER A 23 -8.22 5.38 2.12
CA SER A 23 -7.12 4.68 1.46
C SER A 23 -5.87 4.42 2.32
N ARG A 24 -5.72 5.05 3.48
CA ARG A 24 -4.54 4.93 4.37
C ARG A 24 -4.89 4.32 5.74
N ILE A 25 -6.15 3.95 5.96
CA ILE A 25 -6.57 3.24 7.16
C ILE A 25 -6.08 1.79 7.02
N GLY A 26 -5.20 1.35 7.93
CA GLY A 26 -4.59 0.00 7.90
C GLY A 26 -3.34 -0.15 7.02
N ALA A 27 -2.87 0.92 6.36
CA ALA A 27 -1.66 0.88 5.55
C ALA A 27 -0.50 1.64 6.22
N VAL A 28 0.69 1.04 6.25
CA VAL A 28 1.93 1.63 6.79
C VAL A 28 2.84 2.06 5.64
N TRP A 29 3.59 3.16 5.82
CA TRP A 29 4.58 3.58 4.83
C TRP A 29 5.83 2.70 4.93
N VAL A 30 6.18 2.07 3.82
CA VAL A 30 7.44 1.35 3.64
C VAL A 30 8.18 2.04 2.52
N GLY A 31 9.37 2.58 2.80
CA GLY A 31 10.14 3.35 1.82
C GLY A 31 11.64 3.06 1.89
N ALA A 32 12.30 3.30 0.77
CA ALA A 32 13.74 3.18 0.61
C ALA A 32 14.23 4.22 -0.41
N HIS A 33 15.53 4.52 -0.37
CA HIS A 33 16.18 5.38 -1.36
C HIS A 33 16.66 4.54 -2.54
N PHE A 34 16.36 5.00 -3.76
CA PHE A 34 16.76 4.36 -5.00
C PHE A 34 17.31 5.40 -5.97
N ASP A 35 18.06 4.92 -6.96
CA ASP A 35 18.49 5.75 -8.08
C ASP A 35 17.28 6.29 -8.87
N PRO A 36 17.30 7.56 -9.33
CA PRO A 36 16.22 8.14 -10.13
C PRO A 36 15.87 7.32 -11.39
N ALA A 37 16.81 6.58 -11.98
CA ALA A 37 16.59 5.68 -13.10
C ALA A 37 15.64 4.54 -12.73
N VAL A 38 15.71 4.02 -11.50
CA VAL A 38 14.78 2.97 -11.01
C VAL A 38 13.36 3.51 -10.99
N LYS A 39 13.17 4.73 -10.46
CA LYS A 39 11.86 5.40 -10.47
C LYS A 39 11.33 5.57 -11.89
N ARG A 40 12.18 5.95 -12.85
CA ARG A 40 11.79 6.09 -14.26
C ARG A 40 11.38 4.76 -14.87
N ALA A 41 12.17 3.71 -14.66
CA ALA A 41 11.90 2.37 -15.16
C ALA A 41 10.57 1.81 -14.62
N LEU A 42 10.32 1.93 -13.31
CA LEU A 42 9.07 1.50 -12.70
C LEU A 42 7.85 2.22 -13.29
N ARG A 43 7.96 3.52 -13.59
CA ARG A 43 6.86 4.28 -14.22
C ARG A 43 6.61 3.84 -15.65
N MET A 44 7.67 3.57 -16.42
CA MET A 44 7.54 3.06 -17.79
C MET A 44 6.91 1.68 -17.79
N LEU A 45 7.32 0.80 -16.87
CA LEU A 45 6.75 -0.54 -16.73
C LEU A 45 5.28 -0.49 -16.33
N ALA A 46 4.92 0.38 -15.38
CA ALA A 46 3.55 0.57 -14.95
C ALA A 46 2.66 1.05 -16.11
N ALA A 47 3.14 1.99 -16.92
CA ALA A 47 2.43 2.46 -18.11
C ALA A 47 2.29 1.37 -19.19
N ALA A 48 3.33 0.56 -19.39
CA ALA A 48 3.30 -0.52 -20.38
C ALA A 48 2.36 -1.68 -20.01
N GLN A 49 2.10 -1.90 -18.72
CA GLN A 49 1.25 -2.98 -18.20
C GLN A 49 -0.13 -2.48 -17.73
N ASP A 50 -0.51 -1.23 -18.05
CA ASP A 50 -1.75 -0.60 -17.58
C ASP A 50 -2.00 -0.75 -16.07
N THR A 51 -0.92 -0.64 -15.29
CA THR A 51 -0.92 -0.84 -13.84
C THR A 51 -0.32 0.35 -13.11
N THR A 52 -0.09 0.22 -11.80
CA THR A 52 0.55 1.26 -10.98
C THR A 52 1.87 0.79 -10.42
N VAL A 53 2.76 1.75 -10.12
CA VAL A 53 3.99 1.48 -9.37
C VAL A 53 3.69 0.81 -8.03
N GLN A 54 2.58 1.16 -7.37
CA GLN A 54 2.17 0.51 -6.13
C GLN A 54 1.86 -0.98 -6.33
N ALA A 55 1.11 -1.34 -7.37
CA ALA A 55 0.79 -2.73 -7.68
C ALA A 55 2.04 -3.53 -8.08
N LEU A 56 2.96 -2.93 -8.84
CA LEU A 56 4.25 -3.54 -9.16
C LEU A 56 5.08 -3.81 -7.91
N LEU A 57 5.15 -2.84 -7.00
CA LEU A 57 5.87 -3.02 -5.73
C LEU A 57 5.19 -4.04 -4.83
N ALA A 58 3.86 -4.04 -4.75
CA ALA A 58 3.11 -5.04 -3.99
C ALA A 58 3.42 -6.46 -4.47
N ARG A 59 3.40 -6.67 -5.79
CA ARG A 59 3.79 -7.95 -6.39
C ARG A 59 5.25 -8.30 -6.08
N ALA A 60 6.20 -7.39 -6.30
CA ALA A 60 7.61 -7.66 -6.05
C ALA A 60 7.91 -7.98 -4.58
N ILE A 61 7.23 -7.31 -3.65
CA ILE A 61 7.32 -7.59 -2.21
C ILE A 61 6.72 -8.96 -1.90
N ASN A 62 5.56 -9.29 -2.47
CA ASN A 62 4.94 -10.61 -2.29
C ASN A 62 5.84 -11.72 -2.83
N ASP A 63 6.41 -11.56 -4.03
CA ASP A 63 7.33 -12.54 -4.63
C ASP A 63 8.60 -12.71 -3.77
N LEU A 64 9.13 -11.64 -3.18
CA LEU A 64 10.24 -11.70 -2.22
C LEU A 64 9.86 -12.44 -0.94
N LEU A 65 8.71 -12.11 -0.35
CA LEU A 65 8.25 -12.70 0.90
C LEU A 65 7.92 -14.19 0.73
N GLU A 66 7.28 -14.56 -0.37
CA GLU A 66 6.97 -15.95 -0.71
C GLU A 66 8.24 -16.77 -0.90
N HIS A 67 9.28 -16.20 -1.53
CA HIS A 67 10.58 -16.85 -1.65
C HIS A 67 11.21 -17.18 -0.28
N HIS A 68 10.88 -16.41 0.76
CA HIS A 68 11.32 -16.64 2.14
C HIS A 68 10.31 -17.42 3.00
N GLY A 69 9.27 -18.01 2.39
CA GLY A 69 8.27 -18.82 3.10
C GLY A 69 7.22 -18.00 3.86
N HIS A 70 7.10 -16.71 3.58
CA HIS A 70 6.04 -15.86 4.11
C HIS A 70 4.83 -15.83 3.16
N GLY A 71 3.68 -15.36 3.66
CA GLY A 71 2.50 -15.16 2.82
C GLY A 71 2.62 -13.96 1.88
N ARG A 72 1.50 -13.63 1.22
CA ARG A 72 1.35 -12.47 0.31
C ARG A 72 0.52 -11.36 0.96
N PRO A 73 1.08 -10.57 1.91
CA PRO A 73 0.33 -9.57 2.66
C PRO A 73 0.09 -8.27 1.87
N ALA A 74 0.81 -8.02 0.78
CA ALA A 74 0.65 -6.81 0.00
C ALA A 74 -0.55 -6.93 -0.95
N ASP A 75 -1.45 -5.95 -0.91
CA ASP A 75 -2.62 -5.90 -1.79
C ASP A 75 -2.20 -5.52 -3.23
N GLU A 76 -2.18 -6.52 -4.11
CA GLU A 76 -1.89 -6.36 -5.55
C GLU A 76 -3.08 -5.79 -6.31
N ALA A 77 -4.30 -5.88 -5.76
CA ALA A 77 -5.54 -5.45 -6.40
C ALA A 77 -5.85 -3.96 -6.18
N VAL A 78 -4.93 -3.19 -5.56
CA VAL A 78 -5.10 -1.75 -5.37
C VAL A 78 -5.26 -1.08 -6.73
N ARG A 79 -6.51 -0.79 -7.08
CA ARG A 79 -6.84 -0.04 -8.29
C ARG A 79 -6.13 1.31 -8.26
N PRO A 80 -5.62 1.80 -9.39
CA PRO A 80 -5.08 3.14 -9.49
C PRO A 80 -6.05 4.14 -8.87
N ARG A 81 -5.55 4.97 -7.96
CA ARG A 81 -6.33 6.06 -7.37
C ARG A 81 -5.82 7.38 -7.95
N GLY A 82 -6.75 8.23 -8.41
CA GLY A 82 -6.44 9.55 -9.00
C GLY A 82 -6.51 9.59 -10.53
N GLY A 83 -5.77 10.52 -11.17
CA GLY A 83 -5.85 10.77 -12.63
C GLY A 83 -5.60 9.55 -13.51
N ALA A 84 -4.79 8.59 -13.06
CA ALA A 84 -4.58 7.31 -13.74
C ALA A 84 -5.87 6.47 -13.80
N ALA A 85 -6.67 6.45 -12.72
CA ALA A 85 -7.99 5.78 -12.69
C ALA A 85 -9.00 6.43 -13.65
N ARG A 86 -8.90 7.75 -13.84
CA ARG A 86 -9.77 8.52 -14.74
C ARG A 86 -9.49 8.22 -16.21
N ALA A 87 -8.23 7.93 -16.58
CA ALA A 87 -7.87 7.55 -17.94
C ALA A 87 -8.51 6.19 -18.32
N ILE A 88 -8.48 5.22 -17.42
CA ILE A 88 -9.09 3.88 -17.64
C ILE A 88 -10.61 3.97 -17.77
N LYS A 89 -11.27 4.85 -16.99
CA LYS A 89 -12.72 5.07 -17.10
C LYS A 89 -13.13 5.81 -18.40
N LYS A 90 -12.23 6.58 -19.02
CA LYS A 90 -12.52 7.35 -20.25
C LYS A 90 -12.34 6.52 -21.54
N GLY A 91 -11.79 5.31 -21.45
CA GLY A 91 -11.57 4.40 -22.58
C GLY A 91 -12.43 3.14 -22.58
N ALA A 92 -13.44 3.03 -21.71
CA ALA A 92 -14.42 1.94 -21.80
C ALA A 92 -15.47 2.29 -22.88
N PRO A 93 -15.84 1.34 -23.76
CA PRO A 93 -16.83 1.57 -24.83
C PRO A 93 -18.21 1.95 -24.30
#